data_AF-A0A953U746-F1
#
_entry.id   AF-A0A953U746-F1
#
_cell.length_a   1.000
_cell.length_b   1.000
_cell.length_c   1.000
_cell.angle_alpha   90.00
_cell.angle_beta   90.00
_cell.angle_gamma   90.00
#
_symmetry.space_group_name_H-M   'P 1'
#
loop_
_entity.id
_entity.type
_entity.pdbx_description
1 polymer ?
#
loop_
_entity_poly.entity_id
_entity_poly.type
_entity_poly.pdbx_seq_one_letter_code
_entity_poly.pdbx_strand_id
1 'polypeptide(L)'
;MQLRGCGTALVTPFRQDGSIDEPALRNLVAWQVESGIDFLVPCGTTGETPTLSHDEWLQVIDITIEVAAGRVPLVAGATSNSTHDAVEKAKEAASRAGVNAILTASPYYNKPTQEGQYRHFSSIAAVVDKPIILYNVPGRTGANIEPATLARLAEVPHILGVKEASGNITQIAEVCNAVPERFLVFSGDDSITLPVIALGGVGIISVASNEIPHEMAEMTRAALNNDWTTARQLHRKYLALMQANFIESNPLPVKAVLAMMGKVEEVYRLPLLPMRRDTRSKLQKIAAEAGVIAKPAGAASEAVSFYIYENWLAGPHKIVLHRSSCGQCNHGKGRPSGHDANHARWHGPYGTLSEARDASHNMAGVLIRSECKCV
;
A
#
# COMPACT_ATOMS: atom_id res chain seq x y z
N MET A 1 14.62 1.67 -25.09
CA MET A 1 14.08 2.49 -23.98
C MET A 1 15.01 2.34 -22.78
N GLN A 2 15.26 3.41 -22.02
CA GLN A 2 16.12 3.39 -20.83
C GLN A 2 15.26 3.15 -19.57
N LEU A 3 15.64 2.21 -18.70
CA LEU A 3 14.96 1.97 -17.42
C LEU A 3 15.42 3.04 -16.40
N ARG A 4 14.61 4.08 -16.20
CA ARG A 4 14.85 5.23 -15.31
C ARG A 4 13.51 5.84 -14.95
N GLY A 5 13.42 6.56 -13.83
CA GLY A 5 12.19 7.27 -13.44
C GLY A 5 11.29 6.47 -12.49
N CYS A 6 9.99 6.70 -12.57
CA CYS A 6 9.00 6.06 -11.70
C CYS A 6 8.40 4.83 -12.39
N GLY A 7 8.56 3.67 -11.77
CA GLY A 7 7.89 2.44 -12.18
C GLY A 7 6.85 1.98 -11.19
N THR A 8 5.67 1.57 -11.67
CA THR A 8 4.59 1.11 -10.79
C THR A 8 4.73 -0.37 -10.49
N ALA A 9 4.87 -0.71 -9.19
CA ALA A 9 4.68 -2.07 -8.71
C ALA A 9 3.18 -2.40 -8.71
N LEU A 10 2.68 -2.90 -9.85
CA LEU A 10 1.25 -3.07 -10.10
C LEU A 10 0.60 -4.02 -9.09
N VAL A 11 -0.57 -3.63 -8.60
CA VAL A 11 -1.48 -4.55 -7.93
C VAL A 11 -2.08 -5.54 -8.93
N THR A 12 -2.49 -6.72 -8.45
CA THR A 12 -3.32 -7.64 -9.22
C THR A 12 -4.77 -7.54 -8.71
N PRO A 13 -5.72 -7.03 -9.51
CA PRO A 13 -7.12 -6.98 -9.11
C PRO A 13 -7.77 -8.37 -9.23
N PHE A 14 -8.64 -8.68 -8.27
CA PHE A 14 -9.37 -9.94 -8.21
C PHE A 14 -10.87 -9.68 -8.12
N ARG A 15 -11.65 -10.60 -8.67
CA ARG A 15 -13.11 -10.65 -8.50
C ARG A 15 -13.48 -11.28 -7.17
N GLN A 16 -14.73 -11.15 -6.73
CA GLN A 16 -15.24 -11.79 -5.50
C GLN A 16 -15.00 -13.31 -5.40
N ASP A 17 -14.96 -14.02 -6.54
CA ASP A 17 -14.66 -15.46 -6.57
C ASP A 17 -13.16 -15.79 -6.45
N GLY A 18 -12.31 -14.77 -6.34
CA GLY A 18 -10.87 -14.86 -6.23
C GLY A 18 -10.14 -14.91 -7.58
N SER A 19 -10.83 -15.03 -8.71
CA SER A 19 -10.20 -15.03 -10.04
C SER A 19 -9.63 -13.65 -10.41
N ILE A 20 -8.69 -13.60 -11.36
CA ILE A 20 -8.16 -12.31 -11.87
C ILE A 20 -9.29 -11.49 -12.48
N ASP A 21 -9.41 -10.23 -12.07
CA ASP A 21 -10.29 -9.26 -12.71
C ASP A 21 -9.58 -8.61 -13.91
N GLU A 22 -9.57 -9.32 -15.03
CA GLU A 22 -8.88 -8.89 -16.25
C GLU A 22 -9.31 -7.48 -16.75
N PRO A 23 -10.62 -7.14 -16.84
CA PRO A 23 -11.03 -5.78 -17.19
C PRO A 23 -10.45 -4.70 -16.28
N ALA A 24 -10.45 -4.91 -14.95
CA ALA A 24 -9.87 -3.96 -14.02
C ALA A 24 -8.34 -3.86 -14.20
N LEU A 25 -7.65 -4.98 -14.42
CA LEU A 25 -6.21 -4.99 -14.69
C LEU A 25 -5.87 -4.19 -15.96
N ARG A 26 -6.62 -4.43 -17.05
CA ARG A 26 -6.44 -3.69 -18.32
C ARG A 26 -6.63 -2.19 -18.13
N ASN A 27 -7.67 -1.79 -17.42
CA ASN A 27 -7.94 -0.38 -17.13
C ASN A 27 -6.86 0.26 -16.26
N LEU A 28 -6.35 -0.46 -15.25
CA LEU A 28 -5.23 0.01 -14.43
C LEU A 28 -3.97 0.22 -15.27
N VAL A 29 -3.60 -0.76 -16.11
CA VAL A 29 -2.41 -0.66 -16.97
C VAL A 29 -2.53 0.51 -17.94
N ALA A 30 -3.68 0.67 -18.61
CA ALA A 30 -3.93 1.79 -19.51
C ALA A 30 -3.81 3.13 -18.79
N TRP A 31 -4.45 3.27 -17.63
CA TRP A 31 -4.42 4.50 -16.84
C TRP A 31 -3.01 4.84 -16.35
N GLN A 32 -2.20 3.85 -15.96
CA GLN A 32 -0.81 4.06 -15.56
C GLN A 32 0.03 4.63 -16.71
N VAL A 33 -0.09 4.05 -17.90
CA VAL A 33 0.60 4.53 -19.11
C VAL A 33 0.14 5.94 -19.49
N GLU A 34 -1.17 6.19 -19.49
CA GLU A 34 -1.76 7.50 -19.80
C GLU A 34 -1.38 8.58 -18.79
N SER A 35 -1.15 8.20 -17.54
CA SER A 35 -0.72 9.12 -16.47
C SER A 35 0.77 9.48 -16.53
N GLY A 36 1.53 8.85 -17.43
CA GLY A 36 2.93 9.18 -17.69
C GLY A 36 3.93 8.46 -16.78
N ILE A 37 3.60 7.25 -16.32
CA ILE A 37 4.56 6.36 -15.65
C ILE A 37 5.71 6.01 -16.60
N ASP A 38 6.92 5.82 -16.08
CA ASP A 38 8.08 5.57 -16.92
C ASP A 38 8.27 4.08 -17.23
N PHE A 39 7.77 3.16 -16.39
CA PHE A 39 7.73 1.71 -16.64
C PHE A 39 6.74 0.96 -15.72
N LEU A 40 6.44 -0.30 -16.03
CA LEU A 40 5.50 -1.13 -15.26
C LEU A 40 6.17 -2.37 -14.69
N VAL A 41 5.76 -2.76 -13.48
CA VAL A 41 6.27 -3.94 -12.77
C VAL A 41 5.12 -4.86 -12.36
N PRO A 42 4.59 -5.70 -13.27
CA PRO A 42 3.62 -6.72 -12.92
C PRO A 42 4.26 -7.84 -12.11
N CYS A 43 3.44 -8.55 -11.34
CA CYS A 43 3.85 -9.73 -10.58
C CYS A 43 5.04 -9.49 -9.63
N GLY A 44 5.14 -8.29 -9.06
CA GLY A 44 5.96 -8.03 -7.88
C GLY A 44 5.23 -8.36 -6.58
N THR A 45 5.83 -8.04 -5.43
CA THR A 45 5.20 -8.25 -4.11
C THR A 45 3.82 -7.57 -3.99
N THR A 46 3.68 -6.36 -4.53
CA THR A 46 2.41 -5.60 -4.54
C THR A 46 1.33 -6.27 -5.41
N GLY A 47 1.73 -7.08 -6.39
CA GLY A 47 0.84 -7.86 -7.23
C GLY A 47 0.40 -9.20 -6.62
N GLU A 48 0.67 -9.43 -5.33
CA GLU A 48 0.28 -10.65 -4.61
C GLU A 48 0.82 -11.95 -5.23
N THR A 49 1.98 -11.91 -5.88
CA THR A 49 2.56 -13.06 -6.61
C THR A 49 2.62 -14.39 -5.83
N PRO A 50 2.87 -14.42 -4.51
CA PRO A 50 2.84 -15.68 -3.76
C PRO A 50 1.50 -16.44 -3.80
N THR A 51 0.39 -15.76 -4.13
CA THR A 51 -0.96 -16.35 -4.18
C THR A 51 -1.47 -16.51 -5.62
N LEU A 52 -0.65 -16.23 -6.64
CA LEU A 52 -0.97 -16.51 -8.04
C LEU A 52 -0.55 -17.93 -8.40
N SER A 53 -1.38 -18.62 -9.18
CA SER A 53 -0.95 -19.81 -9.89
C SER A 53 0.08 -19.45 -10.97
N HIS A 54 0.73 -20.47 -11.55
CA HIS A 54 1.64 -20.27 -12.66
C HIS A 54 0.95 -19.63 -13.89
N ASP A 55 -0.22 -20.15 -14.26
CA ASP A 55 -1.00 -19.64 -15.40
C ASP A 55 -1.49 -18.21 -15.16
N GLU A 56 -1.88 -17.89 -13.94
CA GLU A 56 -2.30 -16.54 -13.54
C GLU A 56 -1.13 -15.55 -13.56
N TRP A 57 0.05 -15.99 -13.12
CA TRP A 57 1.27 -15.20 -13.22
C TRP A 57 1.59 -14.82 -14.67
N LEU A 58 1.50 -15.79 -15.60
CA LEU A 58 1.65 -15.54 -17.04
C LEU A 58 0.54 -14.64 -17.58
N GLN A 59 -0.72 -14.89 -17.21
CA GLN A 59 -1.86 -14.10 -17.66
C GLN A 59 -1.71 -12.61 -17.30
N VAL A 60 -1.28 -12.29 -16.07
CA VAL A 60 -1.04 -10.91 -15.65
C VAL A 60 0.08 -10.25 -16.47
N ILE A 61 1.18 -10.97 -16.74
CA ILE A 61 2.28 -10.46 -17.57
C ILE A 61 1.80 -10.20 -18.99
N ASP A 62 1.11 -11.17 -19.61
CA ASP A 62 0.66 -11.09 -21.00
C ASP A 62 -0.37 -9.96 -21.19
N ILE A 63 -1.34 -9.79 -20.27
CA ILE A 63 -2.28 -8.65 -20.28
C ILE A 63 -1.52 -7.33 -20.16
N THR A 64 -0.52 -7.25 -19.27
CA THR A 64 0.25 -6.02 -19.08
C THR A 64 1.05 -5.67 -20.34
N ILE A 65 1.66 -6.66 -21.02
CA ILE A 65 2.34 -6.48 -22.30
C ILE A 65 1.37 -5.95 -23.36
N GLU A 66 0.22 -6.62 -23.51
CA GLU A 66 -0.77 -6.29 -24.53
C GLU A 66 -1.26 -4.86 -24.38
N VAL A 67 -1.65 -4.47 -23.17
CA VAL A 67 -2.17 -3.12 -22.91
C VAL A 67 -1.06 -2.08 -22.95
N ALA A 68 0.13 -2.34 -22.40
CA ALA A 68 1.24 -1.39 -22.51
C ALA A 68 1.63 -1.14 -23.97
N ALA A 69 1.51 -2.15 -24.84
CA ALA A 69 1.74 -2.06 -26.28
C ALA A 69 3.10 -1.41 -26.63
N GLY A 70 4.12 -1.68 -25.81
CA GLY A 70 5.47 -1.13 -25.99
C GLY A 70 5.60 0.38 -25.74
N ARG A 71 4.58 1.06 -25.19
CA ARG A 71 4.61 2.50 -24.88
C ARG A 71 5.54 2.82 -23.71
N VAL A 72 5.66 1.90 -22.75
CA VAL A 72 6.59 1.96 -21.63
C VAL A 72 7.24 0.59 -21.43
N PRO A 73 8.47 0.51 -20.90
CA PRO A 73 9.10 -0.76 -20.57
C PRO A 73 8.32 -1.55 -19.52
N LEU A 74 8.44 -2.88 -19.58
CA LEU A 74 7.88 -3.80 -18.62
C LEU A 74 8.99 -4.61 -17.94
N VAL A 75 8.98 -4.60 -16.61
CA VAL A 75 9.88 -5.37 -15.75
C VAL A 75 9.09 -6.47 -15.05
N ALA A 76 9.21 -7.72 -15.51
CA ALA A 76 8.41 -8.83 -14.98
C ALA A 76 8.98 -9.33 -13.63
N GLY A 77 8.13 -9.46 -12.62
CA GLY A 77 8.53 -10.07 -11.36
C GLY A 77 8.66 -11.59 -11.47
N ALA A 78 9.85 -12.13 -11.15
CA ALA A 78 10.19 -13.55 -11.26
C ALA A 78 10.93 -14.07 -10.02
N THR A 79 10.50 -13.65 -8.83
CA THR A 79 11.13 -14.06 -7.56
C THR A 79 10.75 -15.50 -7.18
N SER A 80 11.73 -16.27 -6.68
CA SER A 80 11.52 -17.51 -5.94
C SER A 80 12.61 -17.67 -4.88
N ASN A 81 12.33 -18.41 -3.80
CA ASN A 81 13.35 -18.79 -2.83
C ASN A 81 14.11 -20.07 -3.19
N SER A 82 13.69 -20.76 -4.26
CA SER A 82 14.42 -21.86 -4.92
C SER A 82 15.18 -21.32 -6.12
N THR A 83 16.50 -21.53 -6.20
CA THR A 83 17.31 -21.09 -7.35
C THR A 83 16.86 -21.76 -8.65
N HIS A 84 16.48 -23.05 -8.59
CA HIS A 84 15.97 -23.76 -9.75
C HIS A 84 14.71 -23.10 -10.29
N ASP A 85 13.73 -22.85 -9.43
CA ASP A 85 12.46 -22.25 -9.83
C ASP A 85 12.63 -20.79 -10.28
N ALA A 86 13.54 -20.04 -9.64
CA ALA A 86 13.86 -18.66 -10.04
C ALA A 86 14.48 -18.62 -11.45
N VAL A 87 15.34 -19.58 -11.77
CA VAL A 87 15.91 -19.75 -13.12
C VAL A 87 14.82 -20.05 -14.15
N GLU A 88 13.92 -20.99 -13.87
CA GLU A 88 12.86 -21.34 -14.82
C GLU A 88 11.86 -20.19 -15.00
N LYS A 89 11.43 -19.53 -13.92
CA LYS A 89 10.59 -18.33 -14.00
C LYS A 89 11.26 -17.21 -14.78
N ALA A 90 12.56 -16.99 -14.59
CA ALA A 90 13.29 -15.95 -15.30
C ALA A 90 13.38 -16.23 -16.80
N LYS A 91 13.69 -17.47 -17.21
CA LYS A 91 13.68 -17.89 -18.63
C LYS A 91 12.31 -17.68 -19.26
N GLU A 92 11.27 -18.10 -18.58
CA GLU A 92 9.92 -18.01 -19.12
C GLU A 92 9.45 -16.56 -19.26
N ALA A 93 9.67 -15.71 -18.26
CA ALA A 93 9.39 -14.28 -18.38
C ALA A 93 10.23 -13.64 -19.51
N ALA A 94 11.52 -13.97 -19.60
CA ALA A 94 12.41 -13.46 -20.65
C ALA A 94 11.97 -13.86 -22.07
N SER A 95 11.34 -15.03 -22.22
CA SER A 95 10.85 -15.52 -23.51
C SER A 95 9.71 -14.67 -24.09
N ARG A 96 9.04 -13.86 -23.27
CA ARG A 96 7.97 -12.96 -23.71
C ARG A 96 8.56 -11.71 -24.34
N ALA A 97 8.30 -11.50 -25.62
CA ALA A 97 8.89 -10.41 -26.40
C ALA A 97 8.65 -9.01 -25.80
N GLY A 98 7.52 -8.81 -25.12
CA GLY A 98 7.17 -7.56 -24.45
C GLY A 98 7.84 -7.32 -23.09
N VAL A 99 8.57 -8.30 -22.54
CA VAL A 99 9.34 -8.13 -21.30
C VAL A 99 10.70 -7.50 -21.62
N ASN A 100 11.00 -6.40 -20.95
CA ASN A 100 12.24 -5.63 -21.13
C ASN A 100 13.27 -5.90 -20.05
N ALA A 101 12.85 -6.30 -18.85
CA ALA A 101 13.72 -6.71 -17.76
C ALA A 101 13.00 -7.65 -16.77
N ILE A 102 13.76 -8.23 -15.86
CA ILE A 102 13.27 -9.09 -14.79
C ILE A 102 13.54 -8.44 -13.44
N LEU A 103 12.57 -8.46 -12.53
CA LEU A 103 12.77 -8.13 -11.12
C LEU A 103 12.79 -9.41 -10.28
N THR A 104 13.87 -9.65 -9.54
CA THR A 104 13.98 -10.82 -8.67
C THR A 104 14.60 -10.48 -7.32
N ALA A 105 13.96 -10.92 -6.23
CA ALA A 105 14.38 -10.61 -4.86
C ALA A 105 15.32 -11.66 -4.28
N SER A 106 15.96 -11.31 -3.15
CA SER A 106 16.69 -12.28 -2.34
C SER A 106 15.76 -13.43 -1.90
N PRO A 107 16.23 -14.70 -1.87
CA PRO A 107 15.44 -15.82 -1.40
C PRO A 107 14.81 -15.57 -0.02
N TYR A 108 13.49 -15.62 0.04
CA TYR A 108 12.72 -15.44 1.26
C TYR A 108 12.61 -16.75 2.06
N TYR A 109 12.38 -16.64 3.37
CA TYR A 109 12.21 -17.75 4.33
C TYR A 109 13.50 -18.52 4.65
N ASN A 110 14.24 -18.99 3.65
CA ASN A 110 15.41 -19.86 3.84
C ASN A 110 16.73 -19.14 4.17
N LYS A 111 16.76 -17.80 4.10
CA LYS A 111 17.84 -16.91 4.59
C LYS A 111 19.26 -17.32 4.16
N PRO A 112 19.56 -17.35 2.86
CA PRO A 112 20.88 -17.72 2.36
C PRO A 112 21.97 -16.75 2.85
N THR A 113 23.21 -17.25 2.97
CA THR A 113 24.40 -16.43 3.21
C THR A 113 24.66 -15.46 2.04
N GLN A 114 25.53 -14.46 2.22
CA GLN A 114 25.93 -13.55 1.13
C GLN A 114 26.43 -14.29 -0.12
N GLU A 115 27.25 -15.33 0.06
CA GLU A 115 27.71 -16.16 -1.06
C GLU A 115 26.58 -16.99 -1.69
N GLY A 116 25.62 -17.46 -0.87
CA GLY A 116 24.41 -18.10 -1.38
C GLY A 116 23.57 -17.15 -2.26
N GLN A 117 23.40 -15.89 -1.82
CA GLN A 117 22.71 -14.85 -2.59
C GLN A 117 23.46 -14.55 -3.90
N TYR A 118 24.79 -14.40 -3.84
CA TYR A 118 25.62 -14.20 -5.03
C TYR A 118 25.42 -15.32 -6.07
N ARG A 119 25.50 -16.58 -5.64
CA ARG A 119 25.33 -17.74 -6.53
C ARG A 119 23.91 -17.86 -7.06
N HIS A 120 22.91 -17.56 -6.25
CA HIS A 120 21.50 -17.54 -6.66
C HIS A 120 21.30 -16.58 -7.84
N PHE A 121 21.69 -15.31 -7.68
CA PHE A 121 21.51 -14.32 -8.73
C PHE A 121 22.40 -14.57 -9.95
N SER A 122 23.64 -15.01 -9.74
CA SER A 122 24.54 -15.39 -10.85
C SER A 122 23.98 -16.53 -11.69
N SER A 123 23.31 -17.51 -11.05
CA SER A 123 22.67 -18.62 -11.77
C SER A 123 21.50 -18.16 -12.63
N ILE A 124 20.73 -17.17 -12.17
CA ILE A 124 19.64 -16.56 -12.95
C ILE A 124 20.22 -15.77 -14.13
N ALA A 125 21.24 -14.95 -13.87
CA ALA A 125 21.89 -14.12 -14.91
C ALA A 125 22.58 -14.95 -16.01
N ALA A 126 23.03 -16.16 -15.70
CA ALA A 126 23.69 -17.05 -16.66
C ALA A 126 22.77 -17.63 -17.74
N VAL A 127 21.45 -17.55 -17.58
CA VAL A 127 20.47 -18.24 -18.45
C VAL A 127 19.47 -17.31 -19.13
N VAL A 128 19.54 -16.00 -18.87
CA VAL A 128 18.67 -15.00 -19.50
C VAL A 128 19.51 -13.93 -20.18
N ASP A 129 19.04 -13.47 -21.34
CA ASP A 129 19.64 -12.39 -22.12
C ASP A 129 19.06 -11.01 -21.74
N LYS A 130 17.91 -10.99 -21.06
CA LYS A 130 17.23 -9.78 -20.58
C LYS A 130 17.94 -9.20 -19.34
N PRO A 131 17.94 -7.86 -19.19
CA PRO A 131 18.35 -7.20 -17.96
C PRO A 131 17.66 -7.72 -16.70
N ILE A 132 18.41 -7.83 -15.60
CA ILE A 132 17.92 -8.20 -14.28
C ILE A 132 18.11 -7.01 -13.33
N ILE A 133 17.04 -6.68 -12.62
CA ILE A 133 17.02 -5.79 -11.47
C ILE A 133 16.89 -6.69 -10.23
N LEU A 134 17.89 -6.62 -9.35
CA LEU A 134 17.85 -7.30 -8.06
C LEU A 134 16.87 -6.59 -7.14
N TYR A 135 16.28 -7.28 -6.17
CA TYR A 135 15.39 -6.66 -5.20
C TYR A 135 15.83 -6.98 -3.77
N ASN A 136 16.42 -5.98 -3.10
CA ASN A 136 16.79 -6.08 -1.69
C ASN A 136 15.64 -5.58 -0.82
N VAL A 137 15.02 -6.48 -0.04
CA VAL A 137 13.89 -6.16 0.86
C VAL A 137 13.95 -7.01 2.14
N PRO A 138 14.95 -6.78 3.01
CA PRO A 138 15.20 -7.64 4.18
C PRO A 138 13.99 -7.77 5.12
N GLY A 139 13.14 -6.74 5.21
CA GLY A 139 11.90 -6.80 6.01
C GLY A 139 10.87 -7.84 5.54
N ARG A 140 10.99 -8.35 4.31
CA ARG A 140 10.12 -9.42 3.76
C ARG A 140 10.87 -10.74 3.55
N THR A 141 12.13 -10.69 3.15
CA THR A 141 12.92 -11.91 2.87
C THR A 141 13.54 -12.52 4.12
N GLY A 142 13.81 -11.68 5.13
CA GLY A 142 14.63 -12.05 6.28
C GLY A 142 16.14 -12.13 5.98
N ALA A 143 16.56 -11.65 4.81
CA ALA A 143 17.96 -11.63 4.35
C ALA A 143 18.26 -10.31 3.61
N ASN A 144 19.34 -9.64 4.03
CA ASN A 144 19.85 -8.42 3.39
C ASN A 144 20.91 -8.77 2.36
N ILE A 145 20.87 -8.15 1.17
CA ILE A 145 21.98 -8.16 0.24
C ILE A 145 22.94 -7.04 0.66
N GLU A 146 24.12 -7.38 1.16
CA GLU A 146 25.08 -6.37 1.63
C GLU A 146 25.71 -5.60 0.46
N PRO A 147 26.16 -4.34 0.66
CA PRO A 147 26.80 -3.53 -0.37
C PRO A 147 27.96 -4.23 -1.08
N ALA A 148 28.81 -4.96 -0.36
CA ALA A 148 29.91 -5.73 -0.94
C ALA A 148 29.43 -6.85 -1.88
N THR A 149 28.31 -7.51 -1.54
CA THR A 149 27.70 -8.52 -2.40
C THR A 149 27.05 -7.89 -3.63
N LEU A 150 26.36 -6.75 -3.47
CA LEU A 150 25.81 -5.99 -4.59
C LEU A 150 26.91 -5.50 -5.55
N ALA A 151 28.04 -5.01 -5.03
CA ALA A 151 29.18 -4.61 -5.84
C ALA A 151 29.74 -5.77 -6.68
N ARG A 152 29.88 -6.97 -6.11
CA ARG A 152 30.24 -8.19 -6.87
C ARG A 152 29.20 -8.53 -7.94
N LEU A 153 27.92 -8.42 -7.61
CA LEU A 153 26.82 -8.74 -8.55
C LEU A 153 26.70 -7.71 -9.68
N ALA A 154 27.09 -6.44 -9.46
CA ALA A 154 27.08 -5.40 -10.48
C ALA A 154 28.10 -5.64 -11.62
N GLU A 155 29.07 -6.53 -11.41
CA GLU A 155 30.02 -6.97 -12.43
C GLU A 155 29.54 -8.21 -13.20
N VAL A 156 28.44 -8.84 -12.79
CA VAL A 156 27.86 -9.99 -13.50
C VAL A 156 27.07 -9.51 -14.72
N PRO A 157 27.29 -10.08 -15.93
CA PRO A 157 26.51 -9.73 -17.11
C PRO A 157 25.00 -9.82 -16.88
N HIS A 158 24.24 -8.96 -17.56
CA HIS A 158 22.78 -8.82 -17.46
C HIS A 158 22.24 -8.32 -16.11
N ILE A 159 23.00 -8.33 -15.01
CA ILE A 159 22.58 -7.68 -13.76
C ILE A 159 22.80 -6.16 -13.88
N LEU A 160 21.71 -5.42 -14.10
CA LEU A 160 21.79 -3.98 -14.41
C LEU A 160 21.46 -3.08 -13.23
N GLY A 161 20.87 -3.58 -12.15
CA GLY A 161 20.48 -2.71 -11.05
C GLY A 161 19.92 -3.40 -9.83
N VAL A 162 19.50 -2.59 -8.86
CA VAL A 162 18.83 -3.01 -7.64
C VAL A 162 17.65 -2.09 -7.33
N LYS A 163 16.52 -2.68 -6.96
CA LYS A 163 15.46 -2.06 -6.16
C LYS A 163 15.86 -2.17 -4.70
N GLU A 164 16.31 -1.07 -4.11
CA GLU A 164 16.78 -1.01 -2.72
C GLU A 164 15.62 -0.60 -1.80
N ALA A 165 15.06 -1.58 -1.07
CA ALA A 165 13.96 -1.41 -0.13
C ALA A 165 14.35 -1.81 1.29
N SER A 166 15.62 -1.63 1.66
CA SER A 166 16.06 -1.82 3.05
C SER A 166 15.55 -0.73 3.99
N GLY A 167 15.21 0.45 3.45
CA GLY A 167 14.90 1.65 4.23
C GLY A 167 16.14 2.26 4.91
N ASN A 168 17.33 1.69 4.71
CA ASN A 168 18.56 2.14 5.33
C ASN A 168 19.32 3.08 4.38
N ILE A 169 19.20 4.39 4.63
CA ILE A 169 19.82 5.40 3.76
C ILE A 169 21.35 5.33 3.77
N THR A 170 21.96 4.89 4.88
CA THR A 170 23.42 4.70 4.97
C THR A 170 23.86 3.57 4.04
N GLN A 171 23.16 2.44 4.07
CA GLN A 171 23.45 1.33 3.15
C GLN A 171 23.24 1.74 1.70
N ILE A 172 22.17 2.49 1.40
CA ILE A 172 21.92 2.95 0.03
C ILE A 172 23.06 3.87 -0.45
N ALA A 173 23.56 4.76 0.41
CA ALA A 173 24.73 5.57 0.10
C ALA A 173 25.97 4.69 -0.16
N GLU A 174 26.22 3.68 0.66
CA GLU A 174 27.33 2.72 0.44
C GLU A 174 27.18 1.98 -0.90
N VAL A 175 25.97 1.53 -1.25
CA VAL A 175 25.70 0.89 -2.54
C VAL A 175 26.01 1.84 -3.69
N CYS A 176 25.48 3.07 -3.68
CA CYS A 176 25.74 4.05 -4.74
C CYS A 176 27.23 4.36 -4.93
N ASN A 177 28.05 4.25 -3.89
CA ASN A 177 29.50 4.47 -3.96
C ASN A 177 30.29 3.20 -4.35
N ALA A 178 29.77 2.01 -4.08
CA ALA A 178 30.46 0.75 -4.31
C ALA A 178 30.18 0.13 -5.69
N VAL A 179 29.02 0.42 -6.28
CA VAL A 179 28.63 -0.09 -7.61
C VAL A 179 29.15 0.84 -8.73
N PRO A 180 29.42 0.31 -9.93
CA PRO A 180 29.80 1.14 -11.08
C PRO A 180 28.66 2.07 -11.52
N GLU A 181 28.98 3.23 -12.11
CA GLU A 181 28.00 4.25 -12.54
C GLU A 181 26.88 3.73 -13.47
N ARG A 182 27.17 2.66 -14.22
CA ARG A 182 26.20 1.99 -15.10
C ARG A 182 25.10 1.22 -14.35
N PHE A 183 25.31 0.92 -13.07
CA PHE A 183 24.42 0.12 -12.25
C PHE A 183 23.27 0.98 -11.70
N LEU A 184 22.05 0.55 -11.97
CA LEU A 184 20.84 1.31 -11.70
C LEU A 184 20.35 1.07 -10.27
N VAL A 185 20.43 2.08 -9.41
CA VAL A 185 19.87 2.03 -8.04
C VAL A 185 18.50 2.69 -8.03
N PHE A 186 17.44 1.89 -7.84
CA PHE A 186 16.06 2.38 -7.66
C PHE A 186 15.70 2.37 -6.19
N SER A 187 15.01 3.42 -5.72
CA SER A 187 14.32 3.33 -4.44
C SER A 187 13.25 2.23 -4.51
N GLY A 188 13.11 1.48 -3.43
CA GLY A 188 11.99 0.57 -3.21
C GLY A 188 11.01 1.04 -2.13
N ASP A 189 11.21 2.24 -1.58
CA ASP A 189 10.37 2.87 -0.58
C ASP A 189 9.98 4.28 -1.06
N ASP A 190 8.67 4.52 -1.18
CA ASP A 190 8.08 5.76 -1.68
C ASP A 190 8.55 6.99 -0.88
N SER A 191 8.59 6.86 0.44
CA SER A 191 8.81 7.99 1.36
C SER A 191 10.25 8.51 1.35
N ILE A 192 11.22 7.70 0.92
CA ILE A 192 12.64 8.08 0.87
C ILE A 192 13.17 8.25 -0.57
N THR A 193 12.28 8.31 -1.57
CA THR A 193 12.68 8.46 -2.98
C THR A 193 13.63 9.64 -3.22
N LEU A 194 13.32 10.80 -2.64
CA LEU A 194 14.12 12.02 -2.85
C LEU A 194 15.57 11.89 -2.37
N PRO A 195 15.87 11.48 -1.12
CA PRO A 195 17.25 11.29 -0.70
C PRO A 195 17.96 10.18 -1.49
N VAL A 196 17.27 9.13 -1.93
CA VAL A 196 17.88 8.09 -2.78
C VAL A 196 18.32 8.68 -4.13
N ILE A 197 17.48 9.50 -4.79
CA ILE A 197 17.85 10.18 -6.04
C ILE A 197 19.02 11.15 -5.82
N ALA A 198 19.02 11.88 -4.69
CA ALA A 198 20.12 12.79 -4.35
C ALA A 198 21.48 12.06 -4.17
N LEU A 199 21.46 10.78 -3.78
CA LEU A 199 22.63 9.92 -3.65
C LEU A 199 23.07 9.25 -4.97
N GLY A 200 22.41 9.55 -6.10
CA GLY A 200 22.70 8.94 -7.41
C GLY A 200 21.70 7.88 -7.86
N GLY A 201 20.63 7.66 -7.10
CA GLY A 201 19.53 6.79 -7.52
C GLY A 201 18.86 7.28 -8.81
N VAL A 202 18.44 6.33 -9.65
CA VAL A 202 17.88 6.60 -10.98
C VAL A 202 16.35 6.68 -11.01
N GLY A 203 15.69 6.53 -9.86
CA GLY A 203 14.24 6.59 -9.75
C GLY A 203 13.69 5.69 -8.64
N ILE A 204 12.48 5.19 -8.85
CA ILE A 204 11.74 4.37 -7.87
C ILE A 204 10.92 3.27 -8.54
N ILE A 205 10.79 2.12 -7.86
CA ILE A 205 9.73 1.13 -8.10
C ILE A 205 8.69 1.24 -6.98
N SER A 206 7.60 1.94 -7.26
CA SER A 206 6.70 2.60 -6.30
C SER A 206 5.44 1.77 -6.01
N VAL A 207 4.93 1.86 -4.77
CA VAL A 207 3.58 1.40 -4.42
C VAL A 207 2.57 2.52 -4.64
N ALA A 208 2.86 3.73 -4.12
CA ALA A 208 1.95 4.88 -4.19
C ALA A 208 1.56 5.28 -5.62
N SER A 209 2.42 5.04 -6.60
CA SER A 209 2.12 5.25 -8.03
C SER A 209 0.93 4.44 -8.54
N ASN A 210 0.49 3.38 -7.85
CA ASN A 210 -0.78 2.74 -8.16
C ASN A 210 -1.96 3.71 -8.00
N GLU A 211 -1.93 4.62 -7.04
CA GLU A 211 -3.05 5.53 -6.71
C GLU A 211 -2.85 6.94 -7.29
N ILE A 212 -1.59 7.38 -7.38
CA ILE A 212 -1.17 8.72 -7.84
C ILE A 212 -0.04 8.62 -8.88
N PRO A 213 -0.26 7.94 -10.02
CA PRO A 213 0.79 7.66 -10.99
C PRO A 213 1.42 8.93 -11.57
N HIS A 214 0.59 9.92 -11.91
CA HIS A 214 1.05 11.18 -12.48
C HIS A 214 1.98 11.91 -11.51
N GLU A 215 1.56 12.05 -10.25
CA GLU A 215 2.31 12.83 -9.26
C GLU A 215 3.57 12.14 -8.79
N MET A 216 3.58 10.80 -8.71
CA MET A 216 4.81 10.05 -8.42
C MET A 216 5.80 10.11 -9.59
N ALA A 217 5.33 10.06 -10.83
CA ALA A 217 6.16 10.27 -12.01
C ALA A 217 6.71 11.70 -12.08
N GLU A 218 5.88 12.71 -11.83
CA GLU A 218 6.30 14.12 -11.81
C GLU A 218 7.31 14.39 -10.69
N MET A 219 7.06 13.91 -9.46
CA MET A 219 7.99 14.06 -8.33
C MET A 219 9.35 13.44 -8.64
N THR A 220 9.35 12.24 -9.23
CA THR A 220 10.57 11.51 -9.57
C THR A 220 11.32 12.24 -10.70
N ARG A 221 10.61 12.66 -11.75
CA ARG A 221 11.19 13.41 -12.87
C ARG A 221 11.77 14.75 -12.45
N ALA A 222 11.07 15.49 -11.59
CA ALA A 222 11.55 16.76 -11.02
C ALA A 222 12.86 16.55 -10.25
N ALA A 223 12.92 15.55 -9.36
CA ALA A 223 14.13 15.22 -8.63
C ALA A 223 15.29 14.83 -9.56
N LEU A 224 15.06 13.98 -10.56
CA LEU A 224 16.07 13.56 -11.53
C LEU A 224 16.59 14.72 -12.40
N ASN A 225 15.79 15.78 -12.57
CA ASN A 225 16.14 17.00 -13.30
C ASN A 225 16.67 18.13 -12.38
N ASN A 226 16.98 17.84 -11.12
CA ASN A 226 17.42 18.81 -10.11
C ASN A 226 16.40 19.91 -9.76
N ASP A 227 15.13 19.75 -10.12
CA ASP A 227 14.04 20.59 -9.61
C ASP A 227 13.58 20.10 -8.23
N TRP A 228 14.41 20.38 -7.23
CA TRP A 228 14.15 20.02 -5.85
C TRP A 228 12.99 20.80 -5.23
N THR A 229 12.57 21.92 -5.81
CA THR A 229 11.45 22.70 -5.30
C THR A 229 10.15 21.95 -5.56
N THR A 230 9.89 21.60 -6.81
CA THR A 230 8.71 20.81 -7.21
C THR A 230 8.72 19.44 -6.56
N ALA A 231 9.87 18.74 -6.58
CA ALA A 231 9.99 17.41 -5.99
C ALA A 231 9.64 17.40 -4.49
N ARG A 232 10.14 18.38 -3.71
CA ARG A 232 9.82 18.48 -2.27
C ARG A 232 8.38 18.92 -2.02
N GLN A 233 7.79 19.73 -2.89
CA GLN A 233 6.38 20.12 -2.77
C GLN A 233 5.46 18.90 -2.93
N LEU A 234 5.66 18.11 -3.99
CA LEU A 234 4.90 16.89 -4.24
C LEU A 234 5.14 15.84 -3.14
N HIS A 235 6.40 15.64 -2.75
CA HIS A 235 6.74 14.72 -1.66
C HIS A 235 6.02 15.08 -0.37
N ARG A 236 6.07 16.35 0.07
CA ARG A 236 5.35 16.80 1.28
C ARG A 236 3.85 16.61 1.18
N LYS A 237 3.26 16.89 0.01
CA LYS A 237 1.82 16.74 -0.22
C LYS A 237 1.38 15.28 -0.05
N TYR A 238 2.14 14.33 -0.57
CA TYR A 238 1.75 12.92 -0.63
C TYR A 238 2.42 12.03 0.41
N LEU A 239 3.37 12.54 1.22
CA LEU A 239 4.12 11.74 2.21
C LEU A 239 3.21 10.94 3.14
N ALA A 240 2.10 11.54 3.61
CA ALA A 240 1.15 10.86 4.47
C ALA A 240 0.53 9.63 3.79
N LEU A 241 0.20 9.72 2.50
CA LEU A 241 -0.33 8.62 1.70
C LEU A 241 0.74 7.54 1.47
N MET A 242 1.97 7.94 1.10
CA MET A 242 3.10 7.03 0.94
C MET A 242 3.34 6.19 2.20
N GLN A 243 3.32 6.82 3.38
CA GLN A 243 3.47 6.13 4.65
C GLN A 243 2.25 5.28 5.02
N ALA A 244 1.03 5.78 4.74
CA ALA A 244 -0.20 5.05 5.00
C ALA A 244 -0.29 3.74 4.19
N ASN A 245 0.38 3.68 3.03
CA ASN A 245 0.48 2.46 2.25
C ASN A 245 1.22 1.30 2.92
N PHE A 246 1.81 1.55 4.09
CA PHE A 246 2.48 0.56 4.92
C PHE A 246 1.98 0.56 6.38
N ILE A 247 0.82 1.18 6.67
CA ILE A 247 0.19 1.09 8.01
C ILE A 247 -0.20 -0.34 8.38
N GLU A 248 -0.48 -1.14 7.36
CA GLU A 248 -0.56 -2.60 7.37
C GLU A 248 0.24 -3.14 6.19
N SER A 249 0.40 -4.47 6.11
CA SER A 249 1.17 -5.11 5.05
C SER A 249 0.67 -4.75 3.66
N ASN A 250 1.49 -4.07 2.84
CA ASN A 250 1.24 -3.92 1.41
C ASN A 250 1.03 -5.31 0.76
N PRO A 251 0.00 -5.51 -0.10
CA PRO A 251 -0.82 -4.48 -0.76
C PRO A 251 -2.18 -4.13 -0.15
N LEU A 252 -2.44 -4.45 1.12
CA LEU A 252 -3.73 -4.13 1.77
C LEU A 252 -4.13 -2.66 1.61
N PRO A 253 -3.32 -1.68 2.05
CA PRO A 253 -3.70 -0.27 1.94
C PRO A 253 -3.92 0.20 0.50
N VAL A 254 -2.98 -0.09 -0.42
CA VAL A 254 -3.06 0.41 -1.80
C VAL A 254 -4.29 -0.11 -2.55
N LYS A 255 -4.64 -1.39 -2.37
CA LYS A 255 -5.87 -1.94 -2.96
C LYS A 255 -7.13 -1.38 -2.31
N ALA A 256 -7.11 -1.12 -0.99
CA ALA A 256 -8.22 -0.46 -0.32
C ALA A 256 -8.43 0.97 -0.86
N VAL A 257 -7.37 1.74 -1.11
CA VAL A 257 -7.51 3.07 -1.73
C VAL A 257 -8.02 2.96 -3.16
N LEU A 258 -7.44 2.07 -4.00
CA LEU A 258 -7.93 1.84 -5.36
C LEU A 258 -9.41 1.44 -5.41
N ALA A 259 -9.87 0.63 -4.46
CA ALA A 259 -11.28 0.28 -4.34
C ALA A 259 -12.14 1.49 -3.93
N MET A 260 -11.65 2.34 -3.01
CA MET A 260 -12.32 3.61 -2.68
C MET A 260 -12.34 4.59 -3.86
N MET A 261 -11.39 4.51 -4.79
CA MET A 261 -11.38 5.25 -6.06
C MET A 261 -12.30 4.63 -7.12
N GLY A 262 -12.92 3.47 -6.84
CA GLY A 262 -13.76 2.73 -7.79
C GLY A 262 -12.99 2.09 -8.94
N LYS A 263 -11.68 1.84 -8.77
CA LYS A 263 -10.81 1.27 -9.83
C LYS A 263 -10.71 -0.24 -9.80
N VAL A 264 -10.93 -0.87 -8.64
CA VAL A 264 -10.87 -2.33 -8.43
C VAL A 264 -11.90 -2.75 -7.39
N GLU A 265 -12.23 -4.04 -7.35
CA GLU A 265 -12.88 -4.62 -6.17
C GLU A 265 -11.88 -4.79 -5.01
N GLU A 266 -12.33 -4.60 -3.77
CA GLU A 266 -11.50 -4.79 -2.56
C GLU A 266 -11.40 -6.27 -2.18
N VAL A 267 -10.77 -7.07 -3.05
CA VAL A 267 -10.59 -8.52 -2.85
C VAL A 267 -9.13 -8.86 -2.69
N TYR A 268 -8.83 -9.72 -1.72
CA TYR A 268 -7.49 -10.24 -1.44
C TYR A 268 -7.55 -11.76 -1.45
N ARG A 269 -6.41 -12.40 -1.74
CA ARG A 269 -6.27 -13.84 -1.56
C ARG A 269 -5.62 -14.15 -0.22
N LEU A 270 -6.12 -15.17 0.46
CA LEU A 270 -5.49 -15.66 1.70
C LEU A 270 -4.00 -15.94 1.46
N PRO A 271 -3.11 -15.60 2.41
CA PRO A 271 -3.40 -15.21 3.80
C PRO A 271 -3.68 -13.71 4.01
N LEU A 272 -3.77 -12.91 2.95
CA LEU A 272 -4.14 -11.50 3.06
C LEU A 272 -5.66 -11.36 3.26
N LEU A 273 -6.04 -10.35 4.04
CA LEU A 273 -7.41 -10.09 4.44
C LEU A 273 -7.71 -8.59 4.30
N PRO A 274 -8.98 -8.18 4.22
CA PRO A 274 -9.35 -6.78 4.32
C PRO A 274 -8.74 -6.10 5.56
N MET A 275 -8.38 -4.83 5.40
CA MET A 275 -7.79 -4.03 6.48
C MET A 275 -8.67 -3.98 7.72
N ARG A 276 -8.05 -3.85 8.89
CA ARG A 276 -8.79 -3.58 10.13
C ARG A 276 -9.55 -2.25 10.01
N ARG A 277 -10.72 -2.17 10.65
CA ARG A 277 -11.62 -1.02 10.52
C ARG A 277 -10.97 0.31 10.94
N ASP A 278 -10.13 0.29 11.97
CA ASP A 278 -9.45 1.46 12.53
C ASP A 278 -8.37 2.00 11.58
N THR A 279 -7.50 1.13 11.07
CA THR A 279 -6.46 1.49 10.09
C THR A 279 -7.07 1.88 8.75
N ARG A 280 -8.12 1.19 8.30
CA ARG A 280 -8.86 1.53 7.09
C ARG A 280 -9.51 2.91 7.18
N SER A 281 -10.09 3.26 8.33
CA SER A 281 -10.68 4.59 8.56
C SER A 281 -9.60 5.68 8.55
N LYS A 282 -8.41 5.40 9.10
CA LYS A 282 -7.27 6.34 9.04
C LYS A 282 -6.77 6.51 7.61
N LEU A 283 -6.63 5.42 6.86
CA LEU A 283 -6.24 5.44 5.45
C LEU A 283 -7.22 6.24 4.59
N GLN A 284 -8.52 6.06 4.78
CA GLN A 284 -9.55 6.83 4.05
C GLN A 284 -9.41 8.34 4.28
N LYS A 285 -9.15 8.78 5.52
CA LYS A 285 -8.91 10.21 5.80
C LYS A 285 -7.69 10.74 5.07
N ILE A 286 -6.58 9.99 5.10
CA ILE A 286 -5.34 10.35 4.42
C ILE A 286 -5.54 10.41 2.90
N ALA A 287 -6.23 9.43 2.32
CA ALA A 287 -6.56 9.40 0.90
C ALA A 287 -7.44 10.60 0.48
N ALA A 288 -8.41 10.98 1.32
CA ALA A 288 -9.24 12.17 1.10
C ALA A 288 -8.45 13.49 1.22
N GLU A 289 -7.49 13.57 2.16
CA GLU A 289 -6.59 14.72 2.32
C GLU A 289 -5.59 14.84 1.17
N ALA A 290 -5.10 13.70 0.65
CA ALA A 290 -4.27 13.63 -0.54
C ALA A 290 -5.03 13.98 -1.84
N GLY A 291 -6.37 13.96 -1.80
CA GLY A 291 -7.24 14.31 -2.93
C GLY A 291 -7.46 13.16 -3.93
N VAL A 292 -7.13 11.92 -3.56
CA VAL A 292 -7.30 10.75 -4.45
C VAL A 292 -8.71 10.18 -4.41
N ILE A 293 -9.44 10.44 -3.33
CA ILE A 293 -10.87 10.13 -3.20
C ILE A 293 -11.61 11.37 -2.76
N ALA A 294 -12.91 11.43 -3.05
CA ALA A 294 -13.75 12.48 -2.52
C ALA A 294 -13.61 12.51 -0.99
N LYS A 295 -13.48 13.71 -0.42
CA LYS A 295 -13.63 13.86 1.02
C LYS A 295 -14.97 13.23 1.38
N PRO A 296 -15.04 12.37 2.42
CA PRO A 296 -16.32 11.92 2.91
C PRO A 296 -17.15 13.19 3.07
N ALA A 297 -18.32 13.26 2.42
CA ALA A 297 -19.22 14.39 2.59
C ALA A 297 -19.35 14.55 4.08
N GLY A 298 -18.68 15.57 4.64
CA GLY A 298 -18.26 15.53 6.04
C GLY A 298 -19.52 15.31 6.84
N ALA A 299 -19.67 14.13 7.45
CA ALA A 299 -20.96 13.53 7.80
C ALA A 299 -21.93 14.65 8.17
N ALA A 300 -22.79 15.05 7.21
CA ALA A 300 -23.37 16.39 7.14
C ALA A 300 -23.76 16.82 8.54
N SER A 301 -22.92 17.66 9.19
CA SER A 301 -22.74 17.67 10.66
C SER A 301 -23.99 17.13 11.34
N GLU A 302 -24.05 15.82 11.61
CA GLU A 302 -25.31 15.28 12.16
C GLU A 302 -25.51 16.08 13.43
N ALA A 303 -26.59 16.87 13.45
CA ALA A 303 -26.79 17.87 14.48
C ALA A 303 -26.53 17.18 15.82
N VAL A 304 -25.52 17.65 16.55
CA VAL A 304 -25.07 16.97 17.77
C VAL A 304 -26.28 16.92 18.69
N SER A 305 -26.87 15.75 18.80
CA SER A 305 -28.03 15.51 19.61
C SER A 305 -27.62 14.78 20.87
N PHE A 306 -28.41 14.97 21.91
CA PHE A 306 -28.17 14.38 23.21
C PHE A 306 -29.25 13.36 23.50
N TYR A 307 -28.88 12.33 24.22
CA TYR A 307 -29.79 11.28 24.66
C TYR A 307 -29.61 11.04 26.15
N ILE A 308 -30.69 10.67 26.83
CA ILE A 308 -30.67 10.26 28.23
C ILE A 308 -30.87 8.75 28.28
N TYR A 309 -29.90 8.01 28.81
CA TYR A 309 -30.08 6.61 29.16
C TYR A 309 -30.69 6.53 30.55
N GLU A 310 -31.91 6.03 30.66
CA GLU A 310 -32.59 5.78 31.92
C GLU A 310 -32.51 4.28 32.25
N ASN A 311 -32.09 3.95 33.47
CA ASN A 311 -32.07 2.59 33.98
C ASN A 311 -32.70 2.52 35.38
N TRP A 312 -33.63 1.59 35.55
CA TRP A 312 -34.30 1.32 36.83
C TRP A 312 -34.11 -0.13 37.31
N LEU A 313 -33.24 -0.92 36.66
CA LEU A 313 -32.85 -2.24 37.17
C LEU A 313 -31.66 -2.15 38.14
N ALA A 314 -31.86 -2.77 39.31
CA ALA A 314 -30.84 -3.10 40.32
C ALA A 314 -30.08 -1.92 40.94
N GLY A 315 -30.81 -0.90 41.40
CA GLY A 315 -30.27 0.20 42.19
C GLY A 315 -31.20 1.41 42.24
N PRO A 316 -30.76 2.53 42.86
CA PRO A 316 -31.49 3.78 42.76
C PRO A 316 -31.68 4.17 41.28
N HIS A 317 -32.91 4.53 40.92
CA HIS A 317 -33.29 4.96 39.57
C HIS A 317 -32.32 6.02 39.04
N LYS A 318 -31.59 5.69 37.98
CA LYS A 318 -30.45 6.47 37.49
C LYS A 318 -30.61 6.85 36.02
N ILE A 319 -30.10 8.03 35.70
CA ILE A 319 -29.95 8.48 34.31
C ILE A 319 -28.51 8.89 33.98
N VAL A 320 -28.13 8.71 32.72
CA VAL A 320 -26.84 9.15 32.15
C VAL A 320 -27.07 9.91 30.85
N LEU A 321 -26.53 11.12 30.73
CA LEU A 321 -26.56 11.90 29.49
C LEU A 321 -25.42 11.47 28.55
N HIS A 322 -25.73 11.34 27.26
CA HIS A 322 -24.78 10.99 26.21
C HIS A 322 -24.91 11.91 24.98
N ARG A 323 -23.80 12.20 24.31
CA ARG A 323 -23.82 12.68 22.90
C ARG A 323 -24.24 11.54 21.98
N SER A 324 -24.94 11.86 20.89
CA SER A 324 -25.40 10.89 19.88
C SER A 324 -24.25 10.05 19.32
N SER A 325 -23.07 10.63 19.15
CA SER A 325 -21.84 9.98 18.66
C SER A 325 -21.10 9.13 19.69
N CYS A 326 -21.59 9.03 20.92
CA CYS A 326 -20.98 8.18 21.95
C CYS A 326 -21.07 6.70 21.57
N GLY A 327 -19.97 5.96 21.66
CA GLY A 327 -19.93 4.52 21.35
C GLY A 327 -20.89 3.65 22.18
N GLN A 328 -21.30 4.11 23.37
CA GLN A 328 -22.33 3.45 24.18
C GLN A 328 -23.77 3.84 23.79
N CYS A 329 -23.96 5.05 23.24
CA CYS A 329 -25.27 5.57 22.84
C CYS A 329 -25.64 5.12 21.43
N ASN A 330 -24.72 5.28 20.47
CA ASN A 330 -24.91 4.94 19.06
C ASN A 330 -26.27 5.43 18.54
N HIS A 331 -26.54 6.74 18.71
CA HIS A 331 -27.81 7.40 18.34
C HIS A 331 -29.05 6.78 19.01
N GLY A 332 -28.93 6.48 20.31
CA GLY A 332 -30.01 5.86 21.10
C GLY A 332 -30.25 4.38 20.81
N LYS A 333 -29.36 3.71 20.06
CA LYS A 333 -29.47 2.29 19.69
C LYS A 333 -28.51 1.39 20.46
N GLY A 334 -27.53 1.97 21.15
CA GLY A 334 -26.52 1.26 21.91
C GLY A 334 -27.09 0.64 23.19
N ARG A 335 -26.42 -0.41 23.68
CA ARG A 335 -26.78 -1.10 24.92
C ARG A 335 -25.58 -1.07 25.87
N PRO A 336 -25.60 -0.24 26.92
CA PRO A 336 -24.59 -0.29 27.96
C PRO A 336 -24.53 -1.69 28.58
N SER A 337 -23.32 -2.22 28.77
CA SER A 337 -23.08 -3.57 29.27
C SER A 337 -23.66 -3.77 30.68
N GLY A 338 -24.43 -4.86 30.89
CA GLY A 338 -24.96 -5.26 32.20
C GLY A 338 -26.40 -4.82 32.50
N HIS A 339 -27.15 -4.30 31.52
CA HIS A 339 -28.54 -3.83 31.71
C HIS A 339 -29.55 -4.69 30.93
N ASP A 340 -30.67 -5.04 31.59
CA ASP A 340 -31.82 -5.73 30.99
C ASP A 340 -32.64 -4.74 30.13
N ALA A 341 -33.01 -5.17 28.92
CA ALA A 341 -33.79 -4.37 27.97
C ALA A 341 -35.20 -4.03 28.47
N ASN A 342 -35.75 -4.81 29.41
CA ASN A 342 -37.07 -4.55 29.98
C ASN A 342 -37.08 -3.41 31.01
N HIS A 343 -35.91 -2.93 31.43
CA HIS A 343 -35.78 -2.04 32.58
C HIS A 343 -34.85 -0.84 32.34
N ALA A 344 -34.63 -0.51 31.07
CA ALA A 344 -33.91 0.67 30.65
C ALA A 344 -34.47 1.21 29.34
N ARG A 345 -34.34 2.51 29.10
CA ARG A 345 -34.71 3.13 27.81
C ARG A 345 -33.89 4.37 27.52
N TRP A 346 -33.80 4.69 26.23
CA TRP A 346 -33.24 5.94 25.75
C TRP A 346 -34.33 7.00 25.59
N HIS A 347 -34.05 8.23 25.95
CA HIS A 347 -34.86 9.41 25.66
C HIS A 347 -34.09 10.37 24.75
N GLY A 348 -34.81 11.06 23.87
CA GLY A 348 -34.25 11.97 22.86
C GLY A 348 -34.64 11.57 21.43
N PRO A 349 -34.01 12.17 20.41
CA PRO A 349 -32.90 13.14 20.51
C PRO A 349 -33.34 14.49 21.08
N TYR A 350 -32.46 15.10 21.88
CA TYR A 350 -32.54 16.51 22.27
C TYR A 350 -31.56 17.32 21.41
N GLY A 351 -31.96 18.51 20.95
CA GLY A 351 -31.17 19.31 20.02
C GLY A 351 -29.99 20.02 20.70
N THR A 352 -30.07 20.25 22.02
CA THR A 352 -29.00 20.88 22.80
C THR A 352 -28.76 20.17 24.14
N LEU A 353 -27.57 20.39 24.73
CA LEU A 353 -27.26 19.86 26.06
C LEU A 353 -28.16 20.47 27.14
N SER A 354 -28.58 21.74 26.98
CA SER A 354 -29.49 22.39 27.92
C SER A 354 -30.86 21.71 27.94
N GLU A 355 -31.44 21.45 26.76
CA GLU A 355 -32.72 20.73 26.64
C GLU A 355 -32.65 19.34 27.27
N ALA A 356 -31.56 18.62 27.03
CA ALA A 356 -31.36 17.29 27.61
C ALA A 356 -31.21 17.36 29.14
N ARG A 357 -30.51 18.37 29.67
CA ARG A 357 -30.41 18.60 31.11
C ARG A 357 -31.78 18.94 31.69
N ASP A 358 -32.54 19.84 31.10
CA ASP A 358 -33.86 20.23 31.60
C ASP A 358 -34.82 19.03 31.61
N ALA A 359 -34.83 18.25 30.52
CA ALA A 359 -35.58 17.00 30.46
C ALA A 359 -35.16 16.02 31.57
N SER A 360 -33.86 15.87 31.81
CA SER A 360 -33.30 15.01 32.86
C SER A 360 -33.72 15.43 34.28
N HIS A 361 -33.89 16.73 34.53
CA HIS A 361 -34.32 17.25 35.83
C HIS A 361 -35.81 16.96 36.07
N ASN A 362 -36.62 17.01 35.02
CA ASN A 362 -38.06 16.79 35.08
C ASN A 362 -38.49 15.31 35.14
N MET A 363 -37.55 14.35 35.06
CA MET A 363 -37.86 12.93 35.18
C MET A 363 -38.17 12.54 36.64
N ALA A 364 -39.41 12.09 36.87
CA ALA A 364 -39.88 11.65 38.18
C ALA A 364 -39.21 10.33 38.62
N GLY A 365 -38.96 10.18 39.92
CA GLY A 365 -38.39 8.97 40.51
C GLY A 365 -36.86 8.86 40.42
N VAL A 366 -36.20 9.69 39.60
CA VAL A 366 -34.75 9.60 39.38
C VAL A 366 -33.97 10.11 40.61
N LEU A 367 -33.16 9.22 41.19
CA LEU A 367 -32.32 9.46 42.36
C LEU A 367 -30.88 9.85 42.00
N ILE A 368 -30.36 9.40 40.86
CA ILE A 368 -28.99 9.69 40.41
C ILE A 368 -29.00 10.24 38.98
N ARG A 369 -28.38 11.41 38.79
CA ARG A 369 -28.18 12.04 37.48
C ARG A 369 -26.68 12.18 37.23
N SER A 370 -26.22 11.79 36.06
CA SER A 370 -24.79 11.84 35.70
C SER A 370 -24.60 12.10 34.21
N GLU A 371 -23.42 12.55 33.83
CA GLU A 371 -23.05 12.78 32.43
C GLU A 371 -21.95 11.80 32.04
N CYS A 372 -22.08 11.19 30.86
CA CYS A 372 -21.01 10.37 30.29
C CYS A 372 -19.82 11.26 29.93
N LYS A 373 -18.60 10.71 29.94
CA LYS A 373 -17.38 11.42 29.48
C LYS A 373 -17.46 11.98 28.05
N CYS A 374 -18.44 11.54 27.27
CA CYS A 374 -18.68 12.04 25.91
C CYS A 374 -19.41 13.38 25.88
N VAL A 375 -20.13 13.74 26.95
CA VAL A 375 -20.78 15.05 27.15
C VAL A 375 -19.72 16.02 27.64
#